data_AF-A0A5C5WXA2-F1
#
_entry.id   AF-A0A5C5WXA2-F1
#
_cell.length_a   1.000
_cell.length_b   1.000
_cell.length_c   1.000
_cell.angle_alpha   90.00
_cell.angle_beta   90.00
_cell.angle_gamma   90.00
#
_symmetry.space_group_name_H-M   'P 1'
#
loop_
_entity.id
_entity.type
_entity.pdbx_description
1 polymer ?
#
loop_
_entity_poly.entity_id
_entity_poly.type
_entity_poly.pdbx_seq_one_letter_code
_entity_poly.pdbx_strand_id
1 'polypeptide(L)'
;MMHNPNRFPESSADALPRELLDLGKKIAALPEEHFREIEGAYSQVVDSVRRRRRILKLVQEALSQLRLDVKYLMFDLEVTRSERDELQAEIDGQGADDFESGWS
;
A
#
# COMPACT_ATOMS: atom_id res chain seq x y z
N MET A 1 21.97 3.65 3.76
CA MET A 1 21.42 2.96 2.58
C MET A 1 20.58 1.78 3.07
N MET A 2 19.26 1.92 3.14
CA MET A 2 18.37 0.81 3.54
C MET A 2 17.57 0.36 2.33
N HIS A 3 17.74 -0.92 2.02
CA HIS A 3 17.26 -1.59 0.82
C HIS A 3 15.74 -1.71 0.84
N ASN A 4 15.13 -1.47 -0.32
CA ASN A 4 13.72 -1.69 -0.58
C ASN A 4 13.52 -3.10 -1.19
N PRO A 5 12.98 -4.08 -0.46
CA PRO A 5 12.41 -5.26 -1.08
C PRO A 5 10.90 -5.04 -1.14
N ASN A 6 10.45 -4.27 -2.13
CA ASN A 6 9.05 -4.32 -2.53
C ASN A 6 8.77 -5.72 -3.09
N ARG A 7 8.56 -6.70 -2.20
CA ARG A 7 8.36 -8.12 -2.48
C ARG A 7 6.87 -8.37 -2.77
N PHE A 8 6.25 -7.52 -3.57
CA PHE A 8 5.04 -7.91 -4.27
C PHE A 8 5.49 -8.47 -5.61
N PRO A 9 5.04 -9.68 -6.01
CA PRO A 9 5.32 -10.15 -7.35
C PRO A 9 4.82 -9.07 -8.30
N GLU A 10 5.64 -8.70 -9.28
CA GLU A 10 5.19 -7.94 -10.45
C GLU A 10 4.20 -8.80 -11.22
N SER A 11 3.01 -8.99 -10.64
CA SER A 11 1.90 -9.70 -11.23
C SER A 11 1.28 -8.73 -12.22
N SER A 12 1.96 -8.59 -13.36
CA SER A 12 1.37 -8.24 -14.66
C SER A 12 0.08 -7.43 -14.55
N ALA A 13 0.13 -6.24 -13.93
CA ALA A 13 -1.08 -5.51 -13.57
C ALA A 13 -1.88 -5.07 -14.81
N ASP A 14 -1.21 -5.05 -15.97
CA ASP A 14 -1.78 -4.82 -17.29
C ASP A 14 -2.09 -6.09 -18.08
N ALA A 15 -1.71 -7.28 -17.59
CA ALA A 15 -2.11 -8.51 -18.26
C ALA A 15 -3.62 -8.66 -18.15
N LEU A 16 -4.23 -8.99 -19.28
CA LEU A 16 -5.65 -9.33 -19.33
C LEU A 16 -5.87 -10.71 -18.68
N PRO A 17 -7.06 -10.94 -18.09
CA PRO A 17 -7.45 -12.28 -17.65
C PRO A 17 -7.34 -13.26 -18.82
N ARG A 18 -6.90 -14.48 -18.55
CA ARG A 18 -6.75 -15.52 -19.57
C ARG A 18 -8.05 -15.76 -20.33
N GLU A 19 -9.17 -15.66 -19.62
CA GLU A 19 -10.52 -15.84 -20.18
C GLU A 19 -10.84 -14.77 -21.23
N LEU A 20 -10.44 -13.51 -21.01
CA LEU A 20 -10.62 -12.45 -22.01
C LEU A 20 -9.70 -12.68 -23.21
N LEU A 21 -8.45 -13.09 -23.00
CA LEU A 21 -7.54 -13.41 -24.10
C LEU A 21 -8.07 -14.54 -24.97
N ASP A 22 -8.57 -15.61 -24.35
CA ASP A 22 -9.14 -16.75 -25.07
C ASP A 22 -10.47 -16.41 -25.75
N LEU A 23 -11.28 -15.53 -25.15
CA LEU A 23 -12.48 -14.97 -25.80
C LEU A 23 -12.12 -14.13 -27.03
N GLY A 24 -11.09 -13.27 -26.93
CA GLY A 24 -10.61 -12.48 -28.05
C GLY A 24 -10.15 -13.35 -29.23
N LYS A 25 -9.46 -14.47 -28.96
CA LYS A 25 -9.07 -15.44 -30.01
C LYS A 25 -10.30 -16.06 -30.69
N LYS A 26 -11.34 -16.40 -29.92
CA LYS A 26 -12.58 -16.96 -30.47
C LYS A 26 -13.33 -15.93 -31.32
N ILE A 27 -13.40 -14.67 -30.86
CA ILE A 27 -14.02 -13.57 -31.61
C ILE A 27 -13.25 -13.35 -32.93
N ALA A 28 -11.92 -13.33 -32.89
CA ALA A 28 -11.09 -13.17 -34.08
C ALA A 28 -11.21 -14.31 -35.11
N ALA A 29 -11.73 -15.48 -34.72
CA ALA A 29 -11.98 -16.60 -35.61
C ALA A 29 -13.37 -16.56 -36.28
N LEU A 30 -14.22 -15.57 -35.93
CA LEU A 30 -15.54 -15.40 -36.52
C LEU A 30 -15.47 -14.85 -37.95
N PRO A 31 -16.49 -15.11 -38.80
CA PRO A 31 -16.66 -14.42 -40.07
C PRO A 31 -16.71 -12.89 -39.88
N GLU A 32 -16.22 -12.14 -40.85
CA GLU A 32 -15.97 -10.69 -40.73
C GLU A 32 -17.21 -9.89 -40.31
N GLU A 33 -18.40 -10.26 -40.79
CA GLU A 33 -19.67 -9.61 -40.44
C GLU A 33 -19.95 -9.69 -38.93
N HIS A 34 -19.86 -10.89 -38.35
CA HIS A 34 -20.06 -11.11 -36.91
C HIS A 34 -18.93 -10.53 -36.06
N PHE A 35 -17.70 -10.55 -36.57
CA PHE A 35 -16.56 -9.94 -35.90
C PHE A 35 -16.78 -8.43 -35.72
N ARG A 36 -17.15 -7.72 -36.79
CA ARG A 36 -17.37 -6.27 -36.75
C ARG A 36 -18.50 -5.85 -35.81
N GLU A 37 -19.53 -6.68 -35.66
CA GLU A 37 -20.62 -6.43 -34.70
C GLU A 37 -20.15 -6.47 -33.24
N ILE A 38 -19.16 -7.32 -32.92
CA ILE A 38 -18.79 -7.65 -31.54
C ILE A 38 -17.48 -6.97 -31.10
N GLU A 39 -16.56 -6.68 -32.05
CA GLU A 39 -15.22 -6.15 -31.77
C GLU A 39 -15.26 -4.90 -30.88
N GLY A 40 -16.15 -3.95 -31.19
CA GLY A 40 -16.27 -2.71 -30.42
C GLY A 40 -16.67 -2.95 -28.96
N ALA A 41 -17.67 -3.80 -28.73
CA ALA A 41 -18.12 -4.14 -27.38
C ALA A 41 -17.03 -4.90 -26.61
N TYR A 42 -16.35 -5.84 -27.26
CA TYR A 42 -15.24 -6.58 -26.67
C TYR A 42 -14.07 -5.65 -26.27
N SER A 43 -13.70 -4.72 -27.15
CA SER A 43 -12.66 -3.71 -26.87
C SER A 43 -13.01 -2.86 -25.63
N GLN A 44 -14.26 -2.39 -25.54
CA GLN A 44 -14.73 -1.63 -24.36
C GLN A 44 -14.65 -2.43 -23.05
N VAL A 45 -14.94 -3.74 -23.09
CA VAL A 45 -14.83 -4.62 -21.92
C VAL A 45 -13.36 -4.79 -21.53
N VAL A 46 -12.48 -5.03 -22.50
CA VAL A 46 -11.03 -5.14 -22.29
C VAL A 46 -10.48 -3.87 -21.61
N ASP A 47 -10.85 -2.70 -22.11
CA ASP A 47 -10.41 -1.42 -21.55
C ASP A 47 -10.96 -1.18 -20.15
N SER A 48 -12.24 -1.52 -19.93
CA SER A 48 -12.87 -1.42 -18.61
C SER A 48 -12.18 -2.31 -17.58
N VAL A 49 -11.76 -3.51 -17.96
CA VAL A 49 -11.06 -4.45 -17.08
C VAL A 49 -9.64 -3.97 -16.78
N ARG A 50 -8.90 -3.49 -17.77
CA ARG A 50 -7.58 -2.87 -17.56
C ARG A 50 -7.66 -1.68 -16.60
N ARG A 51 -8.63 -0.79 -16.82
CA ARG A 51 -8.83 0.39 -15.96
C ARG A 51 -9.10 0.00 -14.51
N ARG A 52 -10.01 -0.95 -14.27
CA ARG A 52 -10.31 -1.42 -12.90
C ARG A 52 -9.09 -2.03 -12.22
N ARG A 53 -8.30 -2.83 -12.94
CA ARG A 53 -7.06 -3.40 -12.40
C ARG A 53 -6.04 -2.34 -12.04
N ARG A 54 -5.83 -1.34 -12.90
CA ARG A 54 -4.95 -0.21 -12.61
C ARG A 54 -5.40 0.56 -11.36
N ILE A 55 -6.70 0.83 -11.21
CA ILE A 55 -7.26 1.48 -10.01
C ILE A 55 -6.99 0.63 -8.77
N LEU A 56 -7.32 -0.66 -8.81
CA LEU A 56 -7.09 -1.56 -7.68
C LEU A 56 -5.62 -1.63 -7.29
N LYS A 57 -4.71 -1.64 -8.27
CA LYS A 57 -3.27 -1.62 -8.02
C LYS A 57 -2.85 -0.36 -7.28
N LEU A 58 -3.26 0.82 -7.77
CA LEU A 58 -2.95 2.10 -7.12
C LEU A 58 -3.51 2.17 -5.69
N VAL A 59 -4.72 1.66 -5.47
CA VAL A 59 -5.33 1.58 -4.13
C VAL A 59 -4.51 0.65 -3.23
N GLN A 60 -4.09 -0.51 -3.73
CA GLN A 60 -3.27 -1.45 -2.97
C GLN A 60 -1.89 -0.87 -2.62
N GLU A 61 -1.26 -0.15 -3.56
CA GLU A 61 0.00 0.56 -3.34
C GLU A 61 -0.16 1.66 -2.28
N ALA A 62 -1.19 2.49 -2.38
CA ALA A 62 -1.48 3.55 -1.42
C ALA A 62 -1.80 3.01 -0.01
N LEU A 63 -2.59 1.94 0.11
CA LEU A 63 -2.87 1.29 1.39
C LEU A 63 -1.63 0.65 2.00
N SER A 64 -0.76 0.06 1.17
CA SER A 64 0.50 -0.52 1.63
C SER A 64 1.44 0.55 2.18
N GLN A 65 1.53 1.70 1.50
CA GLN A 65 2.28 2.85 1.95
C GLN A 65 1.71 3.41 3.25
N LEU A 66 0.40 3.67 3.32
CA LEU A 66 -0.26 4.18 4.52
C LEU A 66 -0.04 3.26 5.73
N ARG A 67 -0.12 1.94 5.53
CA ARG A 67 0.13 0.96 6.60
C ARG A 67 1.56 1.07 7.13
N LEU A 68 2.52 1.36 6.26
CA LEU A 68 3.91 1.56 6.65
C LEU A 68 4.08 2.92 7.36
N ASP A 69 3.45 3.98 6.88
CA ASP A 69 3.48 5.30 7.52
C ASP A 69 2.90 5.25 8.94
N VAL A 70 1.80 4.50 9.14
CA VAL A 70 1.22 4.28 10.48
C VAL A 70 2.19 3.54 11.41
N LYS A 71 2.94 2.55 10.90
CA LYS A 71 3.94 1.85 11.70
C LYS A 71 5.07 2.79 12.14
N TYR A 72 5.52 3.67 11.26
CA TYR A 72 6.54 4.66 11.60
C TYR A 72 6.03 5.66 12.63
N LEU A 73 4.80 6.16 12.46
CA LEU A 73 4.21 7.08 13.44
C LEU A 73 4.09 6.46 14.84
N MET A 74 3.68 5.19 14.92
CA MET A 74 3.58 4.49 16.20
C MET A 74 4.95 4.29 16.84
N PHE A 75 5.97 3.97 16.05
CA PHE A 75 7.34 3.83 16.54
C PHE A 75 7.88 5.17 17.09
N ASP A 76 7.75 6.25 16.31
CA ASP A 76 8.21 7.58 16.72
C ASP A 76 7.50 8.03 18.02
N LEU A 77 6.20 7.72 18.15
CA LEU A 77 5.43 8.00 19.36
C LEU A 77 5.92 7.21 20.58
N GLU A 78 6.27 5.94 20.41
CA GLU A 78 6.84 5.11 21.47
C GLU A 78 8.19 5.65 21.93
N VAL A 79 9.07 6.03 21.00
CA VAL A 79 10.36 6.66 21.30
C VAL A 79 10.15 7.96 22.07
N THR A 80 9.28 8.85 21.57
CA THR A 80 9.01 10.15 22.21
C THR A 80 8.42 9.99 23.62
N ARG A 81 7.61 8.94 23.84
CA ARG A 81 7.08 8.61 25.17
C ARG A 81 8.17 8.12 26.11
N SER A 82 9.03 7.22 25.65
CA SER A 82 10.18 6.71 26.44
C SER A 82 11.09 7.85 26.85
N GLU A 83 11.49 8.71 25.91
CA GLU A 83 12.35 9.87 26.18
C GLU A 83 11.74 10.81 27.21
N ARG A 84 10.44 11.10 27.10
CA ARG A 84 9.72 11.89 28.10
C ARG A 84 9.70 11.21 29.47
N ASP A 85 9.43 9.91 29.51
CA ASP A 85 9.32 9.17 30.77
C ASP A 85 10.68 9.09 31.49
N GLU A 86 11.78 8.95 30.74
CA GLU A 86 13.15 9.05 31.24
C GLU A 86 13.44 10.45 31.84
N LEU A 87 13.10 11.51 31.10
CA LEU A 87 13.28 12.89 31.57
C LEU A 87 12.43 13.20 32.82
N GLN A 88 11.19 12.71 32.88
CA GLN A 88 10.34 12.90 34.05
C GLN A 88 10.92 12.19 35.28
N ALA A 89 11.45 10.97 35.10
CA ALA A 89 12.09 10.23 36.19
C ALA A 89 13.35 10.93 36.72
N GLU A 90 14.16 11.56 35.84
CA GLU A 90 15.31 12.38 36.27
C GLU A 90 14.88 13.60 37.09
N ILE A 91 13.83 14.30 36.67
CA ILE A 91 13.31 15.48 37.40
C ILE A 91 12.76 15.07 38.77
N ASP A 92 11.97 13.99 38.82
CA ASP A 92 11.37 13.50 40.08
C ASP A 92 12.47 12.99 41.04
N GLY A 93 13.54 12.39 40.52
CA GLY A 93 14.71 11.99 41.29
C GLY A 93 15.51 13.18 41.84
N GLN A 94 15.74 14.21 41.03
CA GLN A 94 16.42 15.45 41.47
C GLN A 94 15.60 16.22 42.51
N GLY A 95 14.27 16.25 42.39
CA GLY A 95 13.39 16.88 43.37
C GLY A 95 13.37 16.18 44.73
N ALA A 96 13.65 14.87 44.77
CA ALA A 96 13.80 14.12 46.02
C ALA A 96 15.15 14.44 46.70
N ASP A 97 16.24 14.52 45.94
CA ASP A 97 17.58 14.86 46.46
C ASP A 97 17.63 16.31 47.01
N ASP A 98 16.98 17.27 46.35
CA ASP A 98 16.92 18.68 46.80
C ASP A 98 16.08 18.84 48.09
N PHE A 99 15.06 17.98 48.29
CA PHE A 99 14.23 18.00 49.50
C PHE A 99 14.92 17.37 50.71
N GLU A 100 15.72 16.32 50.53
CA GLU A 100 16.56 15.73 51.60
C GLU A 100 17.70 16.67 52.03
N SER A 101 18.25 17.43 51.09
CA SER A 101 19.36 18.39 51.33
C SER A 101 18.96 19.63 52.15
N GLY A 102 17.68 19.99 52.20
CA GLY A 102 17.17 21.18 52.88
C GLY A 102 16.83 21.00 54.37
N TRP A 103 16.84 19.76 54.88
CA TRP A 103 16.50 19.43 56.27
C TRP A 103 17.64 18.77 57.07
N SER A 104 18.87 18.76 56.52
CA SER A 104 20.11 18.41 57.24
C SER A 104 20.94 19.66 57.54
#